data_AF-A0A1A7X6N2-F1
#
_entry.id   AF-A0A1A7X6N2-F1
#
_cell.length_a   1.000
_cell.length_b   1.000
_cell.length_c   1.000
_cell.angle_alpha   90.00
_cell.angle_beta   90.00
_cell.angle_gamma   90.00
#
_symmetry.space_group_name_H-M   'P 1'
#
loop_
_entity.id
_entity.type
_entity.pdbx_description
1 polymer ?
#
loop_
_entity_poly.entity_id
_entity_poly.type
_entity_poly.pdbx_seq_one_letter_code
_entity_poly.pdbx_strand_id
1 'polypeptide(L)'
;MERKSLPVKRILNKPQIFRSDLRTDVNPSNSRGGRSPQTKVQRSRHKHLYDTNHQIRPKPDLNTTLPVRQTASIFKQPVTKVTNHPNNKVKTDPQKAVDQPKQLFWERKLSGLNAFDIAEELVKTMDLPKGLQGVGPACSDKTLLSAIASALHTSPAPITGQLTSAVEKNPGVWLNTAQPLCKAFVVTDEDIRKQEDLVQNVRRRLEEALMADSLAYMEDAAVDAADDKVEKKDELLEKEEL
;
A
#
# COMPACT_ATOMS: atom_id res chain seq x y z
N MET A 1 -23.86 6.47 65.73
CA MET A 1 -23.44 7.42 64.67
C MET A 1 -23.82 6.83 63.32
N GLU A 2 -25.01 7.13 62.83
CA GLU A 2 -25.45 6.75 61.49
C GLU A 2 -24.98 7.80 60.48
N ARG A 3 -24.25 7.38 59.46
CA ARG A 3 -23.81 8.27 58.37
C ARG A 3 -24.92 8.32 57.31
N LYS A 4 -25.62 9.46 57.25
CA LYS A 4 -26.59 9.80 56.20
C LYS A 4 -25.86 10.00 54.87
N SER A 5 -26.15 9.19 53.86
CA SER A 5 -25.70 9.39 52.48
C SER A 5 -26.61 10.40 51.75
N LEU A 6 -26.02 11.38 51.08
CA LEU A 6 -26.73 12.40 50.29
C LEU A 6 -27.31 11.81 48.98
N PRO A 7 -28.44 12.32 48.47
CA PRO A 7 -29.06 11.79 47.25
C PRO A 7 -28.33 12.27 45.98
N VAL A 8 -27.89 11.33 45.14
CA VAL A 8 -27.35 11.61 43.81
C VAL A 8 -28.50 11.92 42.84
N LYS A 9 -28.66 13.18 42.44
CA LYS A 9 -29.55 13.58 41.34
C LYS A 9 -28.88 13.24 40.00
N ARG A 10 -29.37 12.23 39.29
CA ARG A 10 -29.01 12.00 37.87
C ARG A 10 -29.76 13.01 37.00
N ILE A 11 -29.01 13.94 36.41
CA ILE A 11 -29.53 14.86 35.39
C ILE A 11 -29.49 14.13 34.05
N LEU A 12 -30.65 13.70 33.56
CA LEU A 12 -30.81 13.27 32.17
C LEU A 12 -31.10 14.52 31.33
N ASN A 13 -30.09 15.02 30.62
CA ASN A 13 -30.26 16.09 29.65
C ASN A 13 -31.15 15.59 28.48
N LYS A 14 -32.39 16.07 28.44
CA LYS A 14 -33.28 15.97 27.29
C LYS A 14 -33.25 17.31 26.58
N PRO A 15 -32.74 17.44 25.34
CA PRO A 15 -32.99 18.65 24.57
C PRO A 15 -34.47 18.67 24.17
N GLN A 16 -35.26 19.50 24.86
CA GLN A 16 -36.58 19.90 24.36
C GLN A 16 -36.35 20.84 23.18
N ILE A 17 -36.57 20.34 21.96
CA ILE A 17 -36.61 21.18 20.77
C ILE A 17 -38.01 21.79 20.71
N PHE A 18 -38.04 23.10 20.97
CA PHE A 18 -39.16 24.02 20.74
C PHE A 18 -39.62 23.89 19.28
N ARG A 19 -40.87 23.45 19.06
CA ARG A 19 -41.52 23.53 17.75
C ARG A 19 -42.25 24.86 17.68
N SER A 20 -41.73 25.77 16.85
CA SER A 20 -42.50 26.93 16.40
C SER A 20 -43.48 26.46 15.32
N ASP A 21 -44.77 26.53 15.62
CA ASP A 21 -45.83 26.33 14.64
C ASP A 21 -45.83 27.48 13.62
N LEU A 22 -45.74 27.15 12.33
CA LEU A 22 -46.23 28.04 11.28
C LEU A 22 -47.13 27.25 10.34
N ARG A 23 -48.43 27.45 10.54
CA ARG A 23 -49.45 27.22 9.53
C ARG A 23 -49.34 28.31 8.46
N THR A 24 -49.29 27.89 7.20
CA THR A 24 -50.05 28.52 6.10
C THR A 24 -50.17 27.53 4.94
N ASP A 25 -51.42 27.15 4.65
CA ASP A 25 -51.85 26.56 3.39
C ASP A 25 -51.67 27.56 2.25
N VAL A 26 -51.21 27.09 1.08
CA VAL A 26 -51.59 27.63 -0.23
C VAL A 26 -51.41 26.58 -1.33
N ASN A 27 -52.39 26.57 -2.24
CA ASN A 27 -52.79 25.60 -3.27
C ASN A 27 -51.77 25.20 -4.36
N PRO A 28 -52.03 24.09 -5.10
CA PRO A 28 -51.22 23.61 -6.21
C PRO A 28 -51.67 24.20 -7.55
N SER A 29 -50.72 24.48 -8.45
CA SER A 29 -51.01 24.80 -9.85
C SER A 29 -50.12 24.00 -10.80
N ASN A 30 -50.77 23.21 -11.65
CA ASN A 30 -50.24 22.47 -12.79
C ASN A 30 -49.71 23.38 -13.90
N SER A 31 -48.67 22.94 -14.61
CA SER A 31 -48.47 23.08 -16.08
C SER A 31 -47.23 22.27 -16.47
N ARG A 32 -47.36 21.12 -17.14
CA ARG A 32 -47.59 20.88 -18.58
C ARG A 32 -46.27 20.79 -19.39
N GLY A 33 -45.99 19.58 -19.89
CA GLY A 33 -45.07 19.26 -21.00
C GLY A 33 -43.73 18.67 -20.54
N GLY A 34 -43.21 17.57 -21.04
CA GLY A 34 -43.63 16.65 -22.10
C GLY A 34 -42.44 15.75 -22.48
N ARG A 35 -42.69 14.43 -22.54
CA ARG A 35 -42.04 13.43 -23.40
C ARG A 35 -40.51 13.22 -23.33
N SER A 36 -40.10 12.12 -22.70
CA SER A 36 -39.10 11.16 -23.25
C SER A 36 -39.87 10.07 -24.02
N PRO A 37 -39.35 9.32 -25.04
CA PRO A 37 -38.00 8.73 -25.09
C PRO A 37 -37.38 8.64 -26.50
N GLN A 38 -36.15 8.13 -26.64
CA GLN A 38 -35.80 7.01 -27.54
C GLN A 38 -34.31 6.68 -27.44
N THR A 39 -34.08 5.39 -27.20
CA THR A 39 -32.82 4.65 -27.16
C THR A 39 -32.18 4.55 -28.55
N LYS A 40 -30.89 4.87 -28.66
CA LYS A 40 -30.05 4.33 -29.75
C LYS A 40 -28.96 3.45 -29.17
N VAL A 41 -29.17 2.16 -29.38
CA VAL A 41 -28.21 1.08 -29.19
C VAL A 41 -27.06 1.28 -30.19
N GLN A 42 -25.87 1.64 -29.72
CA GLN A 42 -24.65 1.40 -30.47
C GLN A 42 -24.01 0.12 -29.93
N ARG A 43 -24.06 -0.93 -30.75
CA ARG A 43 -23.31 -2.18 -30.54
C ARG A 43 -21.85 -1.90 -30.91
N SER A 44 -21.00 -1.65 -29.92
CA SER A 44 -19.54 -1.75 -30.12
C SER A 44 -19.11 -3.17 -29.76
N ARG A 45 -18.76 -3.94 -30.79
CA ARG A 45 -18.06 -5.22 -30.68
C ARG A 45 -16.57 -4.93 -30.55
N HIS A 46 -16.04 -4.95 -29.33
CA HIS A 46 -14.63 -5.24 -29.11
C HIS A 46 -14.53 -6.39 -28.11
N LYS A 47 -14.18 -7.56 -28.63
CA LYS A 47 -13.82 -8.74 -27.84
C LYS A 47 -12.40 -8.52 -27.33
N HIS A 48 -12.21 -8.29 -26.04
CA HIS A 48 -10.94 -8.56 -25.38
C HIS A 48 -11.05 -9.94 -24.74
N LEU A 49 -10.52 -10.94 -25.45
CA LEU A 49 -10.07 -12.19 -24.85
C LEU A 49 -8.83 -11.85 -24.02
N TYR A 50 -8.91 -12.10 -22.71
CA TYR A 50 -7.88 -12.50 -21.74
C TYR A 50 -8.37 -12.05 -20.36
N ASP A 51 -9.31 -12.81 -19.78
CA ASP A 51 -9.63 -12.71 -18.35
C ASP A 51 -9.72 -14.14 -17.80
N THR A 52 -8.54 -14.73 -17.65
CA THR A 52 -8.36 -16.04 -17.01
C THR A 52 -8.03 -15.78 -15.54
N ASN A 53 -8.91 -16.29 -14.66
CA ASN A 53 -8.76 -16.43 -13.19
C ASN A 53 -9.39 -15.38 -12.27
N HIS A 54 -10.71 -15.15 -12.33
CA HIS A 54 -11.47 -14.57 -11.20
C HIS A 54 -12.61 -15.46 -10.68
N GLN A 55 -12.61 -16.75 -11.00
CA GLN A 55 -13.80 -17.59 -10.80
C GLN A 55 -13.95 -18.26 -9.43
N ILE A 56 -13.19 -17.84 -8.41
CA ILE A 56 -13.39 -18.34 -7.04
C ILE A 56 -13.18 -17.21 -6.02
N ARG A 57 -14.14 -16.30 -5.94
CA ARG A 57 -14.39 -15.56 -4.69
C ARG A 57 -15.82 -15.85 -4.27
N PRO A 58 -16.06 -16.31 -3.03
CA PRO A 58 -17.41 -16.54 -2.55
C PRO A 58 -18.15 -15.21 -2.68
N LYS A 59 -19.32 -15.25 -3.34
CA LYS A 59 -20.22 -14.10 -3.36
C LYS A 59 -20.31 -13.57 -1.93
N PRO A 60 -20.04 -12.28 -1.64
CA PRO A 60 -20.56 -11.71 -0.42
C PRO A 60 -22.06 -11.83 -0.58
N ASP A 61 -22.65 -12.75 0.17
CA ASP A 61 -24.06 -13.10 0.12
C ASP A 61 -24.83 -11.86 0.61
N LEU A 62 -25.00 -10.90 -0.28
CA LEU A 62 -25.76 -9.69 -0.06
C LEU A 62 -27.22 -10.09 -0.23
N ASN A 63 -27.67 -10.97 0.67
CA ASN A 63 -29.07 -11.29 0.84
C ASN A 63 -29.78 -9.96 1.10
N THR A 64 -30.48 -9.46 0.08
CA THR A 64 -31.33 -8.27 0.13
C THR A 64 -32.58 -8.47 1.00
N THR A 65 -32.65 -9.62 1.66
CA THR A 65 -33.73 -9.99 2.57
C THR A 65 -33.68 -9.07 3.78
N LEU A 66 -34.77 -8.32 3.98
CA LEU A 66 -34.94 -7.49 5.16
C LEU A 66 -34.66 -8.32 6.43
N PRO A 67 -33.97 -7.76 7.45
CA PRO A 67 -33.69 -8.48 8.69
C PRO A 67 -34.96 -9.13 9.22
N VAL A 68 -34.90 -10.42 9.55
CA VAL A 68 -36.03 -11.14 10.12
C VAL A 68 -35.92 -11.05 11.65
N ARG A 69 -37.04 -10.82 12.34
CA ARG A 69 -37.05 -10.84 13.81
C ARG A 69 -36.66 -12.23 14.31
N GLN A 70 -35.63 -12.32 15.15
CA GLN A 70 -35.30 -13.52 15.94
C GLN A 70 -36.16 -13.57 17.21
N THR A 71 -37.47 -13.46 17.05
CA THR A 71 -38.41 -13.64 18.16
C THR A 71 -38.82 -15.10 18.24
N ALA A 72 -39.23 -15.57 19.42
CA ALA A 72 -39.77 -16.92 19.63
C ALA A 72 -41.03 -17.23 18.80
N SER A 73 -41.59 -16.25 18.09
CA SER A 73 -42.69 -16.44 17.14
C SER A 73 -42.23 -17.18 15.90
N ILE A 74 -42.90 -18.31 15.60
CA ILE A 74 -42.60 -19.18 14.44
C ILE A 74 -42.99 -18.55 13.10
N PHE A 75 -43.86 -17.54 13.14
CA PHE A 75 -44.31 -16.83 11.94
C PHE A 75 -43.38 -15.66 11.64
N LYS A 76 -42.81 -15.67 10.44
CA LYS A 76 -41.86 -14.65 9.96
C LYS A 76 -42.59 -13.32 9.77
N GLN A 77 -42.53 -12.46 10.78
CA GLN A 77 -43.02 -11.09 10.64
C GLN A 77 -41.99 -10.23 9.90
N PRO A 78 -42.39 -9.49 8.86
CA PRO A 78 -41.47 -8.60 8.14
C PRO A 78 -41.03 -7.44 9.03
N VAL A 79 -39.77 -7.02 8.91
CA VAL A 79 -39.24 -5.84 9.58
C VAL A 79 -39.24 -4.66 8.63
N THR A 80 -39.87 -3.56 9.03
CA THR A 80 -39.88 -2.31 8.27
C THR A 80 -38.52 -1.63 8.34
N LYS A 81 -37.88 -1.39 7.19
CA LYS A 81 -36.66 -0.57 7.11
C LYS A 81 -37.04 0.91 7.23
N VAL A 82 -36.70 1.53 8.35
CA VAL A 82 -36.79 2.99 8.51
C VAL A 82 -35.50 3.61 7.99
N THR A 83 -35.61 4.56 7.05
CA THR A 83 -34.48 5.34 6.53
C THR A 83 -34.78 6.82 6.68
N ASN A 84 -33.82 7.60 7.17
CA ASN A 84 -33.97 9.04 7.35
C ASN A 84 -33.92 9.81 6.01
N HIS A 85 -33.59 9.12 4.91
CA HIS A 85 -33.44 9.71 3.58
C HIS A 85 -34.28 8.92 2.57
N PRO A 86 -35.57 9.24 2.39
CA PRO A 86 -36.49 8.48 1.54
C PRO A 86 -36.12 8.54 0.05
N ASN A 87 -35.40 9.59 -0.37
CA ASN A 87 -34.92 9.75 -1.75
C ASN A 87 -33.55 9.08 -2.01
N ASN A 88 -32.95 8.43 -1.02
CA ASN A 88 -31.67 7.75 -1.19
C ASN A 88 -31.85 6.47 -2.01
N LYS A 89 -31.77 6.59 -3.34
CA LYS A 89 -31.64 5.46 -4.26
C LYS A 89 -30.24 4.89 -4.10
N VAL A 90 -30.07 3.93 -3.19
CA VAL A 90 -28.89 3.07 -3.19
C VAL A 90 -28.91 2.35 -4.53
N LYS A 91 -28.00 2.72 -5.44
CA LYS A 91 -27.81 1.98 -6.68
C LYS A 91 -27.44 0.55 -6.27
N THR A 92 -28.37 -0.39 -6.45
CA THR A 92 -28.17 -1.81 -6.15
C THR A 92 -27.17 -2.46 -7.10
N ASP A 93 -26.95 -1.80 -8.24
CA ASP A 93 -25.88 -2.14 -9.15
C ASP A 93 -24.70 -1.19 -8.88
N PRO A 94 -23.58 -1.67 -8.29
CA PRO A 94 -22.31 -0.97 -8.36
C PRO A 94 -21.81 -1.01 -9.80
N GLN A 95 -22.59 -0.43 -10.71
CA GLN A 95 -22.30 -0.42 -12.12
C GLN A 95 -21.14 0.54 -12.33
N LYS A 96 -19.94 -0.05 -12.44
CA LYS A 96 -18.75 0.52 -13.08
C LYS A 96 -18.26 1.87 -12.53
N ALA A 97 -18.07 1.98 -11.22
CA ALA A 97 -16.85 2.64 -10.78
C ALA A 97 -15.74 1.60 -10.97
N VAL A 98 -15.00 1.71 -12.06
CA VAL A 98 -14.18 0.62 -12.66
C VAL A 98 -12.95 0.25 -11.82
N ASP A 99 -12.63 0.99 -10.76
CA ASP A 99 -11.50 0.69 -9.89
C ASP A 99 -11.93 0.16 -8.53
N GLN A 100 -11.27 -0.92 -8.09
CA GLN A 100 -11.38 -1.40 -6.72
C GLN A 100 -10.91 -0.28 -5.76
N PRO A 101 -11.57 -0.14 -4.60
CA PRO A 101 -11.14 0.84 -3.61
C PRO A 101 -9.69 0.56 -3.21
N LYS A 102 -8.81 1.54 -3.42
CA LYS A 102 -7.40 1.45 -3.02
C LYS A 102 -7.26 1.88 -1.56
N GLN A 103 -6.56 1.09 -0.77
CA GLN A 103 -6.21 1.46 0.59
C GLN A 103 -5.05 2.45 0.57
N LEU A 104 -5.29 3.67 1.04
CA LEU A 104 -4.23 4.65 1.28
C LEU A 104 -3.42 4.26 2.52
N PHE A 105 -2.12 4.60 2.51
CA PHE A 105 -1.18 4.30 3.60
C PHE A 105 -1.06 2.80 3.92
N TRP A 106 -1.28 1.93 2.93
CA TRP A 106 -1.17 0.48 3.11
C TRP A 106 0.25 0.07 3.49
N GLU A 107 1.26 0.85 3.12
CA GLU A 107 2.68 0.63 3.41
C GLU A 107 2.96 0.61 4.91
N ARG A 108 2.12 1.29 5.70
CA ARG A 108 2.20 1.24 7.17
C ARG A 108 1.95 -0.17 7.71
N LYS A 109 1.21 -1.02 7.01
CA LYS A 109 1.04 -2.44 7.39
C LYS A 109 2.36 -3.22 7.34
N LEU A 110 3.34 -2.73 6.58
CA LEU A 110 4.68 -3.31 6.51
C LEU A 110 5.65 -2.71 7.55
N SER A 111 5.20 -1.73 8.34
CA SER A 111 6.04 -1.15 9.40
C SER A 111 6.38 -2.19 10.47
N GLY A 112 7.61 -2.15 10.97
CA GLY A 112 8.13 -3.11 11.95
C GLY A 112 8.63 -4.42 11.36
N LEU A 113 8.42 -4.67 10.07
CA LEU A 113 9.03 -5.80 9.38
C LEU A 113 10.49 -5.45 9.03
N ASN A 114 11.40 -6.38 9.32
CA ASN A 114 12.83 -6.26 9.07
C ASN A 114 13.33 -7.56 8.42
N ALA A 115 14.28 -7.42 7.49
CA ALA A 115 15.00 -8.56 6.94
C ALA A 115 16.19 -8.88 7.84
N PHE A 116 16.44 -10.17 8.05
CA PHE A 116 17.59 -10.70 8.80
C PHE A 116 18.37 -11.62 7.88
N ASP A 117 19.70 -11.61 8.02
CA ASP A 117 20.58 -12.52 7.31
C ASP A 117 20.59 -13.91 7.98
N ILE A 118 21.29 -14.89 7.37
CA ILE A 118 21.48 -16.25 7.86
C ILE A 118 22.10 -16.25 9.27
N ALA A 119 22.93 -15.25 9.59
CA ALA A 119 23.49 -15.04 10.92
C ALA A 119 22.54 -14.36 11.93
N GLU A 120 21.26 -14.21 11.59
CA GLU A 120 20.24 -13.46 12.37
C GLU A 120 20.58 -11.98 12.59
N GLU A 121 21.50 -11.43 11.81
CA GLU A 121 21.84 -10.01 11.85
C GLU A 121 20.85 -9.18 11.04
N LEU A 122 20.47 -8.03 11.58
CA LEU A 122 19.55 -7.10 10.92
C LEU A 122 20.19 -6.59 9.63
N VAL A 123 19.55 -6.86 8.49
CA VAL A 123 20.00 -6.34 7.21
C VAL A 123 19.84 -4.81 7.21
N LYS A 124 20.97 -4.11 7.07
CA LYS A 124 20.97 -2.65 7.02
C LYS A 124 20.16 -2.19 5.82
N THR A 125 19.17 -1.35 6.08
CA THR A 125 18.40 -0.70 5.01
C THR A 125 19.20 0.44 4.39
N MET A 126 18.98 0.68 3.10
CA MET A 126 19.59 1.79 2.38
C MET A 126 19.22 3.14 3.01
N ASP A 127 20.22 4.01 3.16
CA ASP A 127 20.03 5.39 3.58
C ASP A 127 19.50 6.21 2.38
N LEU A 128 18.38 6.93 2.57
CA LEU A 128 17.78 7.70 1.47
C LEU A 128 18.47 9.05 1.27
N PRO A 129 18.55 9.56 0.02
CA PRO A 129 19.06 10.89 -0.24
C PRO A 129 18.15 11.95 0.39
N LYS A 130 18.72 13.06 0.85
CA LYS A 130 18.00 14.13 1.58
C LYS A 130 16.82 14.73 0.80
N GLY A 131 16.85 14.68 -0.53
CA GLY A 131 15.76 15.15 -1.39
C GLY A 131 14.55 14.22 -1.43
N LEU A 132 14.71 12.95 -1.04
CA LEU A 132 13.66 11.95 -1.06
C LEU A 132 13.05 11.82 0.33
N GLN A 133 11.98 12.59 0.58
CA GLN A 133 11.32 12.64 1.88
C GLN A 133 9.88 12.16 1.79
N GLY A 134 9.47 11.34 2.75
CA GLY A 134 8.09 10.88 2.88
C GLY A 134 7.13 11.98 3.31
N VAL A 135 5.86 11.89 2.91
CA VAL A 135 4.78 12.75 3.39
C VAL A 135 3.66 11.93 4.00
N GLY A 136 2.98 12.51 4.98
CA GLY A 136 1.87 11.87 5.66
C GLY A 136 2.26 11.18 6.98
N PRO A 137 1.29 10.55 7.66
CA PRO A 137 1.46 10.08 9.02
C PRO A 137 2.43 8.91 9.12
N ALA A 138 3.41 9.02 10.05
CA ALA A 138 4.35 7.95 10.40
C ALA A 138 5.12 7.36 9.21
N CYS A 139 5.60 8.21 8.30
CA CYS A 139 6.41 7.77 7.18
C CYS A 139 7.87 7.56 7.62
N SER A 140 8.37 6.35 7.42
CA SER A 140 9.79 5.99 7.56
C SER A 140 10.42 5.80 6.18
N ASP A 141 11.74 5.86 6.10
CA ASP A 141 12.50 5.64 4.87
C ASP A 141 12.20 4.27 4.25
N LYS A 142 12.04 3.23 5.07
CA LYS A 142 11.69 1.88 4.62
C LYS A 142 10.31 1.86 3.95
N THR A 143 9.31 2.43 4.62
CA THR A 143 7.94 2.50 4.09
C THR A 143 7.86 3.35 2.82
N LEU A 144 8.67 4.40 2.74
CA LEU A 144 8.76 5.23 1.54
C LEU A 144 9.34 4.44 0.37
N LEU A 145 10.43 3.72 0.60
CA LEU A 145 11.06 2.89 -0.43
C LEU A 145 10.08 1.80 -0.93
N SER A 146 9.33 1.17 -0.02
CA SER A 146 8.27 0.22 -0.38
C SER A 146 7.16 0.87 -1.22
N ALA A 147 6.74 2.09 -0.91
CA ALA A 147 5.73 2.82 -1.67
C ALA A 147 6.22 3.10 -3.11
N ILE A 148 7.46 3.61 -3.25
CA ILE A 148 8.07 3.91 -4.54
C ILE A 148 8.24 2.64 -5.37
N ALA A 149 8.80 1.58 -4.78
CA ALA A 149 8.98 0.30 -5.46
C ALA A 149 7.65 -0.27 -5.96
N SER A 150 6.60 -0.19 -5.13
CA SER A 150 5.26 -0.65 -5.52
C SER A 150 4.65 0.19 -6.63
N ALA A 151 4.85 1.51 -6.61
CA ALA A 151 4.40 2.41 -7.67
C ALA A 151 5.10 2.10 -9.01
N LEU A 152 6.42 1.90 -8.99
CA LEU A 152 7.21 1.50 -10.16
C LEU A 152 6.80 0.13 -10.71
N HIS A 153 6.44 -0.80 -9.83
CA HIS A 153 6.06 -2.15 -10.23
C HIS A 153 4.64 -2.23 -10.81
N THR A 154 3.73 -1.40 -10.31
CA THR A 154 2.31 -1.44 -10.70
C THR A 154 1.96 -0.51 -11.85
N SER A 155 2.82 0.46 -12.17
CA SER A 155 2.55 1.47 -13.19
C SER A 155 3.83 1.87 -13.93
N PRO A 156 3.78 2.02 -15.26
CA PRO A 156 4.88 2.59 -16.04
C PRO A 156 4.92 4.13 -15.98
N ALA A 157 4.00 4.77 -15.26
CA ALA A 157 3.94 6.22 -15.17
C ALA A 157 5.14 6.78 -14.37
N PRO A 158 5.64 7.98 -14.70
CA PRO A 158 6.75 8.59 -13.98
C PRO A 158 6.38 8.86 -12.51
N ILE A 159 7.35 8.66 -11.62
CA ILE A 159 7.22 9.01 -10.22
C ILE A 159 7.72 10.44 -10.01
N THR A 160 6.80 11.31 -9.65
CA THR A 160 7.03 12.73 -9.35
C THR A 160 6.69 13.10 -7.91
N GLY A 161 6.03 12.21 -7.17
CA GLY A 161 5.61 12.44 -5.78
C GLY A 161 4.39 13.35 -5.64
N GLN A 162 4.14 13.81 -4.41
CA GLN A 162 3.06 14.72 -4.09
C GLN A 162 3.49 16.17 -4.31
N LEU A 163 2.77 16.89 -5.18
CA LEU A 163 3.03 18.31 -5.46
C LEU A 163 2.78 19.22 -4.25
N THR A 164 1.98 18.76 -3.28
CA THR A 164 1.67 19.49 -2.05
C THR A 164 1.99 18.65 -0.83
N SER A 165 2.69 19.25 0.13
CA SER A 165 2.91 18.67 1.47
C SER A 165 1.77 19.02 2.44
N ALA A 166 0.65 19.58 1.95
CA ALA A 166 -0.47 19.98 2.80
C ALA A 166 -1.04 18.85 3.67
N VAL A 167 -0.86 17.58 3.26
CA VAL A 167 -1.20 16.40 4.06
C VAL A 167 -0.52 16.36 5.43
N GLU A 168 0.69 16.94 5.56
CA GLU A 168 1.41 17.02 6.84
C GLU A 168 0.66 17.89 7.85
N LYS A 169 -0.04 18.92 7.37
CA LYS A 169 -0.78 19.89 8.21
C LYS A 169 -2.26 19.54 8.34
N ASN A 170 -2.83 18.90 7.33
CA ASN A 170 -4.24 18.54 7.29
C ASN A 170 -4.43 17.17 6.60
N PRO A 171 -4.72 16.11 7.38
CA PRO A 171 -4.88 14.76 6.83
C PRO A 171 -6.16 14.59 5.99
N GLY A 172 -7.09 15.56 6.01
CA GLY A 172 -8.29 15.58 5.18
C GLY A 172 -8.07 16.21 3.80
N VAL A 173 -6.86 16.70 3.49
CA VAL A 173 -6.52 17.23 2.17
C VAL A 173 -6.48 16.10 1.14
N TRP A 174 -6.99 16.40 -0.05
CA TRP A 174 -6.94 15.48 -1.18
C TRP A 174 -5.49 15.19 -1.59
N LEU A 175 -5.18 13.90 -1.72
CA LEU A 175 -3.87 13.39 -2.14
C LEU A 175 -3.95 12.82 -3.56
N ASN A 176 -2.86 12.96 -4.31
CA ASN A 176 -2.74 12.28 -5.59
C ASN A 176 -2.49 10.79 -5.37
N THR A 177 -3.52 9.97 -5.52
CA THR A 177 -3.44 8.51 -5.35
C THR A 177 -2.65 7.76 -6.43
N ALA A 178 -2.29 8.45 -7.51
CA ALA A 178 -1.45 7.89 -8.58
C ALA A 178 0.05 8.07 -8.33
N GLN A 179 0.44 8.81 -7.29
CA GLN A 179 1.83 9.05 -6.91
C GLN A 179 2.08 8.52 -5.49
N PRO A 180 3.29 8.03 -5.20
CA PRO A 180 3.64 7.60 -3.85
C PRO A 180 3.61 8.80 -2.88
N LEU A 181 3.55 8.48 -1.58
CA LEU A 181 3.48 9.46 -0.50
C LEU A 181 4.87 10.00 -0.15
N CYS A 182 5.54 10.62 -1.11
CA CYS A 182 6.73 11.46 -0.91
C CYS A 182 6.49 12.89 -1.34
N LYS A 183 7.34 13.80 -0.86
CA LYS A 183 7.46 15.15 -1.41
C LYS A 183 7.86 15.06 -2.86
N ALA A 184 7.35 15.98 -3.67
CA ALA A 184 7.79 16.08 -5.05
C ALA A 184 9.30 16.30 -5.12
N PHE A 185 9.95 15.56 -6.00
CA PHE A 185 11.38 15.63 -6.25
C PHE A 185 11.65 15.55 -7.75
N VAL A 186 12.83 16.01 -8.15
CA VAL A 186 13.30 15.97 -9.54
C VAL A 186 14.69 15.37 -9.53
N VAL A 187 14.91 14.39 -10.41
CA VAL A 187 16.24 13.81 -10.64
C VAL A 187 16.99 14.72 -11.60
N THR A 188 18.18 15.16 -11.20
CA THR A 188 19.04 16.03 -12.02
C THR A 188 20.12 15.22 -12.73
N ASP A 189 20.67 15.76 -13.83
CA ASP A 189 21.81 15.12 -14.52
C ASP A 189 23.02 14.89 -13.59
N GLU A 190 23.16 15.75 -12.58
CA GLU A 190 24.21 15.61 -11.57
C GLU A 190 23.98 14.41 -10.64
N ASP A 191 22.73 14.11 -10.31
CA ASP A 191 22.38 12.92 -9.52
C ASP A 191 22.68 11.65 -10.31
N ILE A 192 22.39 11.66 -11.63
CA ILE A 192 22.68 10.55 -12.55
C ILE A 192 24.19 10.31 -12.62
N ARG A 193 24.98 11.36 -12.89
CA ARG A 193 26.45 11.25 -12.96
C ARG A 193 27.06 10.69 -11.68
N LYS A 194 26.64 11.20 -10.51
CA LYS A 194 27.11 10.69 -9.21
C LYS A 194 26.80 9.21 -9.01
N GLN A 195 25.62 8.76 -9.43
CA GLN A 195 25.23 7.37 -9.32
C GLN A 195 26.02 6.48 -10.28
N GLU A 196 26.28 6.94 -11.51
CA GLU A 196 27.12 6.26 -12.48
C GLU A 196 28.57 6.11 -11.97
N ASP A 197 29.16 7.20 -11.46
CA ASP A 197 30.52 7.20 -10.90
C ASP A 197 30.65 6.23 -9.72
N LEU A 198 29.63 6.20 -8.84
CA LEU A 198 29.59 5.26 -7.71
C LEU A 198 29.59 3.80 -8.19
N VAL A 199 28.75 3.48 -9.18
CA VAL A 199 28.65 2.13 -9.75
C VAL A 199 29.96 1.74 -10.43
N GLN A 200 30.57 2.64 -11.20
CA GLN A 200 31.86 2.39 -11.86
C GLN A 200 32.98 2.14 -10.83
N ASN A 201 33.03 2.90 -9.75
CA ASN A 201 34.02 2.72 -8.69
C ASN A 201 33.84 1.37 -7.97
N VAL A 202 32.60 0.99 -7.65
CA VAL A 202 32.33 -0.33 -7.03
C VAL A 202 32.69 -1.49 -7.96
N ARG A 203 32.39 -1.38 -9.27
CA ARG A 203 32.79 -2.40 -10.26
C ARG A 203 34.31 -2.55 -10.34
N ARG A 204 35.04 -1.44 -10.38
CA ARG A 204 36.51 -1.46 -10.38
C ARG A 204 37.08 -2.14 -9.14
N ARG A 205 36.57 -1.81 -7.95
CA ARG A 205 36.99 -2.45 -6.70
C ARG A 205 36.70 -3.95 -6.68
N LEU A 206 35.57 -4.37 -7.27
CA LEU A 206 35.24 -5.78 -7.42
C LEU A 206 36.21 -6.48 -8.38
N GLU A 207 36.54 -5.86 -9.52
CA GLU A 207 37.55 -6.38 -10.46
C GLU A 207 38.92 -6.53 -9.79
N GLU A 208 39.37 -5.53 -9.04
CA GLU A 208 40.61 -5.57 -8.28
C GLU A 208 40.61 -6.71 -7.24
N ALA A 209 39.50 -6.89 -6.51
CA ALA A 209 39.37 -7.96 -5.53
C ALA A 209 39.38 -9.35 -6.19
N LEU A 210 38.71 -9.52 -7.34
CA LEU A 210 38.69 -10.79 -8.08
C LEU A 210 40.07 -11.12 -8.68
N MET A 211 40.79 -10.11 -9.18
CA MET A 211 42.17 -10.31 -9.64
C MET A 211 43.09 -10.70 -8.49
N ALA A 212 42.98 -10.03 -7.33
CA ALA A 212 43.74 -10.37 -6.14
C ALA A 212 43.46 -11.79 -5.65
N ASP A 213 42.19 -12.20 -5.61
CA ASP A 213 41.77 -13.56 -5.25
C ASP A 213 42.39 -14.60 -6.19
N SER A 214 42.34 -14.36 -7.51
CA SER A 214 42.96 -15.23 -8.51
C SER A 214 44.49 -15.36 -8.34
N LEU A 215 45.17 -14.27 -7.98
CA LEU A 215 46.61 -14.26 -7.77
C LEU A 215 46.98 -15.00 -6.48
N ALA A 216 46.18 -14.85 -5.41
CA ALA A 216 46.36 -15.60 -4.18
C ALA A 216 46.23 -17.12 -4.41
N TYR A 217 45.21 -17.57 -5.15
CA TYR A 217 45.10 -18.99 -5.52
C TYR A 217 46.29 -19.50 -6.35
N MET A 218 46.84 -18.66 -7.23
CA MET A 218 48.03 -19.03 -8.00
C MET A 218 49.29 -19.10 -7.14
N GLU A 219 49.44 -18.21 -6.16
CA GLU A 219 50.55 -18.21 -5.20
C GLU A 219 50.47 -19.45 -4.31
N ASP A 220 49.32 -19.76 -3.73
CA ASP A 220 49.11 -20.96 -2.92
C ASP A 220 49.42 -22.23 -3.72
N ALA A 221 48.95 -22.33 -4.97
CA ALA A 221 49.26 -23.47 -5.84
C ALA A 221 50.76 -23.57 -6.21
N ALA A 222 51.46 -22.42 -6.29
CA ALA A 222 52.89 -22.40 -6.54
C ALA A 222 53.71 -22.78 -5.31
N VAL A 223 53.26 -22.41 -4.11
CA VAL A 223 53.85 -22.82 -2.82
C VAL A 223 53.67 -24.33 -2.63
N ASP A 224 52.46 -24.86 -2.83
CA ASP A 224 52.20 -26.30 -2.75
C ASP A 224 53.09 -27.08 -3.73
N ALA A 225 53.22 -26.60 -4.98
CA ALA A 225 54.08 -27.23 -5.98
C ALA A 225 55.59 -27.10 -5.70
N ALA A 226 56.01 -26.11 -4.89
CA ALA A 226 57.39 -25.95 -4.47
C ALA A 226 57.71 -26.89 -3.30
N ASP A 227 56.82 -27.01 -2.31
CA ASP A 227 56.96 -27.97 -1.21
C ASP A 227 56.99 -29.41 -1.72
N ASP A 228 56.14 -29.76 -2.68
CA ASP A 228 56.11 -31.08 -3.34
C ASP A 228 57.43 -31.43 -4.07
N LYS A 229 58.17 -30.42 -4.50
CA LYS A 229 59.49 -30.58 -5.14
C LYS A 229 60.62 -30.67 -4.14
N VAL A 230 60.51 -30.01 -2.99
CA VAL A 230 61.49 -30.10 -1.90
C VAL A 230 61.42 -31.49 -1.28
N GLU A 231 60.22 -31.97 -0.92
CA GLU A 231 60.04 -33.32 -0.36
C GLU A 231 60.56 -34.42 -1.29
N LYS A 232 60.25 -34.36 -2.59
CA LYS A 232 60.78 -35.33 -3.57
C LYS A 232 62.30 -35.29 -3.73
N LYS A 233 62.93 -34.15 -3.44
CA LYS A 233 64.39 -33.99 -3.56
C LYS A 233 65.09 -34.55 -2.32
N ASP A 234 64.51 -34.34 -1.14
CA ASP A 234 65.00 -34.88 0.12
C ASP A 234 64.86 -36.42 0.15
N GLU A 235 63.75 -36.98 -0.34
CA GLU A 235 63.58 -38.44 -0.51
C GLU A 235 64.58 -39.07 -1.49
N LEU A 236 65.05 -38.31 -2.49
CA LEU A 236 66.01 -38.79 -3.49
C LEU A 236 67.43 -38.80 -2.93
N LEU A 237 67.76 -37.81 -2.10
CA LEU A 237 69.03 -37.74 -1.39
C LEU A 237 69.15 -38.84 -0.33
N GLU A 238 68.09 -39.14 0.42
CA GLU A 238 68.08 -40.27 1.38
C GLU A 238 68.25 -41.64 0.69
N LYS A 239 67.85 -41.78 -0.58
CA LYS A 239 68.02 -43.03 -1.35
C LYS A 239 69.41 -43.17 -1.99
N GLU A 240 70.16 -42.09 -2.17
CA GLU A 240 71.54 -42.14 -2.67
C GLU A 240 72.57 -42.37 -1.55
N GLU A 241 72.21 -42.14 -0.28
CA GLU A 241 73.10 -42.35 0.88
C GLU A 241 73.03 -43.77 1.50
N LEU A 242 72.25 -44.69 0.92
CA LEU A 242 72.06 -46.09 1.36
C LEU A 242 72.66 -47.11 0.37
#